data_AF-A0A936J8J0-F1
#
_entry.id   AF-A0A936J8J0-F1
#
_cell.length_a   1.000
_cell.length_b   1.000
_cell.length_c   1.000
_cell.angle_alpha   90.00
_cell.angle_beta   90.00
_cell.angle_gamma   90.00
#
_symmetry.space_group_name_H-M   'P 1'
#
loop_
_entity.id
_entity.type
_entity.pdbx_description
1 polymer ?
#
loop_
_entity_poly.entity_id
_entity_poly.type
_entity_poly.pdbx_seq_one_letter_code
_entity_poly.pdbx_strand_id
1 'polypeptide(L)'
;QQRAGARQDHRRLTTLDPAKTYVMVTNDFVAAGRDGYATLGPVFAAGRFVNTYLLYTQTFVDYLTATGPLARPSRADYSHQKVITRGGVALP
;
A
#
# COMPACT_ATOMS: atom_id res chain seq x y z
N GLN A 1 2.37 -33.60 -10.88
CA GLN A 1 2.12 -33.49 -9.43
C GLN A 1 2.20 -32.01 -9.07
N GLN A 2 1.05 -31.37 -8.89
CA GLN A 2 0.93 -29.93 -8.65
C GLN A 2 0.94 -29.69 -7.14
N ARG A 3 2.00 -29.09 -6.60
CA ARG A 3 1.98 -28.56 -5.23
C ARG A 3 1.49 -27.12 -5.30
N ALA A 4 0.17 -26.96 -5.11
CA ALA A 4 -0.42 -25.68 -4.76
C ALA A 4 0.16 -25.27 -3.40
N GLY A 5 1.15 -24.37 -3.42
CA GLY A 5 1.64 -23.72 -2.21
C GLY A 5 0.50 -22.90 -1.62
N ALA A 6 0.12 -23.22 -0.39
CA ALA A 6 -0.86 -22.48 0.38
C ALA A 6 -0.51 -20.99 0.37
N ARG A 7 -1.40 -20.16 -0.20
CA ARG A 7 -1.33 -18.71 0.00
C ARG A 7 -1.51 -18.44 1.48
N GLN A 8 -0.54 -17.72 2.03
CA GLN A 8 -0.46 -17.26 3.41
C GLN A 8 -1.80 -16.67 3.88
N ASP A 9 -2.18 -17.01 5.10
CA ASP A 9 -3.29 -16.44 5.87
C ASP A 9 -3.22 -14.90 5.86
N HIS A 10 -3.98 -14.26 4.96
CA HIS A 10 -4.00 -12.81 4.86
C HIS A 10 -4.82 -12.22 6.01
N ARG A 11 -4.09 -11.94 7.10
CA ARG A 11 -4.34 -10.97 8.17
C ARG A 11 -5.74 -10.34 8.16
N ARG A 12 -6.54 -10.76 9.13
CA ARG A 12 -7.79 -10.14 9.51
C ARG A 12 -7.63 -8.61 9.65
N LEU A 13 -8.46 -7.85 8.93
CA LEU A 13 -8.55 -6.40 9.09
C LEU A 13 -8.96 -6.08 10.53
N THR A 14 -8.31 -5.08 11.12
CA THR A 14 -8.58 -4.62 12.48
C THR A 14 -8.75 -3.11 12.49
N THR A 15 -9.52 -2.61 13.45
CA THR A 15 -9.70 -1.17 13.66
C THR A 15 -8.39 -0.53 14.08
N LEU A 16 -8.13 0.68 13.58
CA LEU A 16 -6.97 1.48 14.02
C LEU A 16 -7.15 1.90 15.48
N ASP A 17 -6.08 1.80 16.26
CA ASP A 17 -6.02 2.28 17.63
C ASP A 17 -5.38 3.68 17.62
N PRO A 18 -6.10 4.74 18.00
CA PRO A 18 -5.58 6.11 18.00
C PRO A 18 -4.37 6.32 18.93
N ALA A 19 -4.17 5.46 19.93
CA ALA A 19 -3.06 5.54 20.87
C ALA A 19 -1.80 4.82 20.40
N LYS A 20 -1.84 4.09 19.28
CA LYS A 20 -0.70 3.34 18.74
C LYS A 20 0.06 4.13 17.68
N THR A 21 1.37 3.91 17.66
CA THR A 21 2.25 4.37 16.58
C THR A 21 2.34 3.31 15.50
N TYR A 22 2.21 3.73 14.25
CA TYR A 22 2.33 2.87 13.07
C TYR A 22 3.47 3.34 12.17
N VAL A 23 4.17 2.40 11.54
CA VAL A 23 5.09 2.72 10.45
C VAL A 23 4.29 2.80 9.16
N MET A 24 4.36 3.95 8.50
CA MET A 24 3.77 4.17 7.19
C MET A 24 4.88 4.23 6.14
N VAL A 25 4.68 3.55 5.02
CA VAL A 25 5.58 3.61 3.86
C VAL A 25 4.90 4.40 2.75
N THR A 26 5.60 5.38 2.19
CA THR A 26 5.15 6.19 1.04
C THR A 26 6.35 6.68 0.25
N ASN A 27 6.14 7.27 -0.93
CA ASN A 27 7.20 7.93 -1.69
C ASN A 27 7.56 9.30 -1.09
N ASP A 28 8.74 9.81 -1.42
CA ASP A 28 9.29 11.06 -0.89
C ASP A 28 8.47 12.30 -1.27
N PHE A 29 7.92 12.34 -2.47
CA PHE A 29 7.04 13.42 -2.94
C PHE A 29 5.81 13.58 -2.03
N VAL A 30 5.10 12.49 -1.74
CA VAL A 30 3.94 12.48 -0.84
C VAL A 30 4.38 12.73 0.61
N ALA A 31 5.51 12.16 1.06
CA ALA A 31 6.05 12.41 2.39
C ALA A 31 6.30 13.91 2.63
N ALA A 32 6.79 14.63 1.63
CA ALA A 32 7.00 16.08 1.68
C ALA A 32 5.70 16.92 1.67
N GLY A 33 4.52 16.28 1.78
CA GLY A 33 3.22 16.94 1.88
C GLY A 33 2.67 17.46 0.56
N ARG A 34 3.20 16.99 -0.58
CA ARG A 34 2.67 17.33 -1.92
C ARG A 34 1.33 16.63 -2.17
N ASP A 35 0.64 17.00 -3.24
CA ASP A 35 -0.71 16.50 -3.59
C ASP A 35 -1.75 16.60 -2.45
N GLY A 36 -1.62 17.62 -1.60
CA GLY A 36 -2.58 17.89 -0.53
C GLY A 36 -2.39 17.04 0.74
N TYR A 37 -1.28 16.29 0.86
CA TYR A 37 -0.95 15.51 2.07
C TYR A 37 -0.44 16.40 3.22
N ALA A 38 -1.26 17.39 3.62
CA ALA A 38 -0.90 18.43 4.57
C ALA A 38 -0.47 17.90 5.96
N THR A 39 -0.97 16.74 6.38
CA THR A 39 -0.57 16.10 7.65
C THR A 39 0.88 15.59 7.60
N LEU A 40 1.37 15.17 6.43
CA LEU A 40 2.71 14.57 6.30
C LEU A 40 3.82 15.63 6.23
N GLY A 41 3.55 16.78 5.61
CA GLY A 41 4.54 17.85 5.45
C GLY A 41 5.25 18.26 6.76
N PRO A 42 4.53 18.57 7.86
CA PRO A 42 5.15 18.88 9.15
C PRO A 42 5.93 17.72 9.77
N VAL A 43 5.46 16.48 9.60
CA VAL A 43 6.15 15.26 10.10
C VAL A 43 7.48 15.07 9.37
N PHE A 44 7.48 15.27 8.05
CA PHE A 44 8.67 15.23 7.21
C PHE A 44 9.66 16.36 7.55
N ALA A 45 9.17 17.60 7.68
CA ALA A 45 9.99 18.75 8.08
C ALA A 45 10.64 18.58 9.46
N ALA A 46 9.98 17.84 10.38
CA ALA A 46 10.52 17.46 11.67
C ALA A 46 11.54 16.30 11.62
N GLY A 47 11.88 15.79 10.43
CA GLY A 47 12.86 14.71 10.24
C GLY A 47 12.36 13.34 10.71
N ARG A 48 11.05 13.13 10.89
CA ARG A 48 10.47 11.88 11.41
C ARG A 48 10.23 10.86 10.29
N PHE A 49 11.28 10.55 9.54
CA PHE A 49 11.25 9.57 8.47
C PHE A 49 12.62 8.91 8.29
N VAL A 50 12.63 7.79 7.57
CA VAL A 50 13.85 7.16 7.06
C VAL A 50 13.73 7.11 5.55
N ASN A 51 14.60 7.80 4.83
CA ASN A 51 14.70 7.63 3.39
C ASN A 51 15.43 6.31 3.12
N THR A 52 14.76 5.38 2.43
CA THR A 52 15.36 4.07 2.10
C THR A 52 16.34 4.17 0.93
N TYR A 53 16.35 5.30 0.21
CA TYR A 53 17.10 5.53 -1.02
C TYR A 53 16.82 4.50 -2.13
N LEU A 54 15.71 3.76 -1.99
CA LEU A 54 15.26 2.80 -2.97
C LEU A 54 14.39 3.50 -4.00
N LEU A 55 14.78 3.40 -5.26
CA LEU A 55 13.97 3.87 -6.36
C LEU A 55 12.73 2.98 -6.50
N TYR A 56 11.53 3.59 -6.46
CA TYR A 56 10.28 2.84 -6.41
C TYR A 56 10.10 1.86 -7.60
N THR A 57 10.58 2.23 -8.80
CA THR A 57 10.53 1.36 -9.99
C THR A 57 11.45 0.16 -9.85
N GLN A 58 12.66 0.36 -9.32
CA GLN A 58 13.60 -0.73 -9.09
C GLN A 58 13.07 -1.68 -8.02
N THR A 59 12.53 -1.15 -6.91
CA THR A 59 11.92 -1.99 -5.86
C THR A 59 10.76 -2.84 -6.40
N PHE A 60 9.97 -2.31 -7.34
CA PHE A 60 8.92 -3.08 -7.99
C PHE A 60 9.49 -4.22 -8.86
N VAL A 61 10.51 -3.93 -9.68
CA VAL A 61 11.20 -4.95 -10.49
C VAL A 61 11.85 -6.03 -9.62
N ASP A 62 12.52 -5.63 -8.55
CA ASP A 62 13.17 -6.55 -7.60
C ASP A 62 12.13 -7.48 -6.95
N TYR A 63 11.00 -6.92 -6.54
CA TYR A 63 9.89 -7.69 -5.97
C TYR A 63 9.35 -8.73 -6.96
N LEU A 64 9.10 -8.36 -8.21
CA LEU A 64 8.61 -9.30 -9.23
C LEU A 64 9.62 -10.40 -9.55
N THR A 65 10.90 -10.02 -9.66
CA THR A 65 11.99 -10.96 -9.88
C THR A 65 12.07 -12.00 -8.75
N ALA A 66 11.86 -11.56 -7.50
CA ALA A 66 11.92 -12.43 -6.33
C ALA A 66 10.66 -13.27 -6.09
N THR A 67 9.47 -12.78 -6.49
CA THR A 67 8.17 -13.41 -6.12
C THR A 67 7.51 -14.19 -7.27
N GLY A 68 8.05 -14.10 -8.48
CA GLY A 68 7.54 -14.82 -9.64
C GLY A 68 6.50 -14.03 -10.43
N PRO A 69 5.78 -14.69 -11.35
CA PRO A 69 4.98 -14.01 -12.36
C PRO A 69 3.87 -13.14 -11.75
N LEU A 70 3.76 -11.91 -12.25
CA LEU A 70 2.70 -10.99 -11.86
C LEU A 70 1.35 -11.52 -12.36
N ALA A 71 0.44 -11.77 -11.42
CA ALA A 71 -0.94 -12.11 -11.72
C ALA A 71 -1.87 -11.06 -11.11
N ARG A 72 -3.01 -10.83 -11.75
CA ARG A 72 -4.06 -10.00 -11.17
C ARG A 72 -4.53 -10.65 -9.86
N PRO A 73 -4.58 -9.91 -8.73
CA PRO A 73 -5.10 -10.44 -7.48
C PRO A 73 -6.58 -10.86 -7.63
N SER A 74 -7.07 -11.72 -6.72
CA SER A 74 -8.49 -12.03 -6.71
C SER A 74 -9.26 -10.77 -6.30
N ARG A 75 -10.52 -10.62 -6.74
CA ARG A 75 -11.35 -9.46 -6.34
C ARG A 75 -11.47 -9.34 -4.82
N ALA A 76 -11.51 -10.46 -4.11
CA ALA A 76 -11.56 -10.48 -2.65
C ALA A 76 -10.33 -9.82 -2.00
N ASP A 77 -9.19 -9.78 -2.70
CA ASP A 77 -7.94 -9.17 -2.23
C ASP A 77 -7.81 -7.69 -2.61
N TYR A 78 -8.79 -7.09 -3.30
CA TYR A 78 -8.72 -5.68 -3.68
C TYR A 78 -8.83 -4.77 -2.45
N SER A 79 -8.04 -3.68 -2.42
CA SER A 79 -8.06 -2.69 -1.33
C SER A 79 -9.40 -1.96 -1.20
N HIS A 80 -10.15 -1.85 -2.30
CA HIS A 80 -11.53 -1.37 -2.31
C HIS A 80 -12.45 -2.47 -2.84
N GLN A 81 -13.45 -2.84 -2.03
CA GLN A 81 -14.39 -3.91 -2.37
C GLN A 81 -15.56 -3.42 -3.25
N LYS A 82 -15.92 -2.14 -3.14
CA LYS A 82 -17.02 -1.53 -3.88
C LYS A 82 -16.62 -0.12 -4.34
N VAL A 83 -16.87 0.18 -5.61
CA VAL A 83 -16.72 1.53 -6.15
C VAL A 83 -18.10 2.08 -6.45
N ILE A 84 -18.46 3.19 -5.80
CA ILE A 84 -19.67 3.95 -6.09
C ILE A 84 -19.25 5.22 -6.81
N THR A 85 -19.74 5.40 -8.04
CA THR A 85 -19.49 6.62 -8.81
C THR A 85 -20.17 7.83 -8.17
N ARG A 86 -19.79 9.04 -8.58
CA ARG A 86 -20.47 10.27 -8.15
C ARG A 86 -21.99 10.22 -8.39
N GLY A 87 -22.45 9.53 -9.43
CA GLY A 87 -23.87 9.34 -9.75
C GLY A 87 -24.58 8.25 -8.95
N GLY A 88 -23.93 7.64 -7.94
CA GLY A 88 -24.51 6.57 -7.12
C GLY A 88 -24.48 5.17 -7.75
N VAL A 89 -23.96 5.02 -8.97
CA VAL A 89 -23.86 3.73 -9.66
C VAL A 89 -22.70 2.92 -9.08
N ALA A 90 -22.98 1.68 -8.69
CA ALA A 90 -21.95 0.72 -8.31
C ALA A 90 -21.29 0.13 -9.56
N LEU A 91 -19.96 0.19 -9.64
CA LEU A 91 -19.22 -0.48 -10.72
C LEU A 91 -19.06 -1.98 -10.41
N PRO A 92 -19.09 -2.84 -11.45
CA PRO A 92 -18.95 -4.29 -11.28
C PRO A 92 -17.65 -4.65 -10.59
#